data_AF-A0A3C1TDP4-F1
#
_entry.id   AF-A0A3C1TDP4-F1
#
_cell.length_a   1.000
_cell.length_b   1.000
_cell.length_c   1.000
_cell.angle_alpha   90.00
_cell.angle_beta   90.00
_cell.angle_gamma   90.00
#
_symmetry.space_group_name_H-M   'P 1'
#
loop_
_entity.id
_entity.type
_entity.pdbx_description
1 polymer ?
#
loop_
_entity_poly.entity_id
_entity_poly.type
_entity_poly.pdbx_seq_one_letter_code
_entity_poly.pdbx_strand_id
1 'polypeptide(L)'
;MIVNPAKKIRFVNKDKNQFFSTLKKRVDAYFKDQKLSKYSNTTLIVKTVVLTAIYVVPFCLFLLLQPPFAVSMMLWALMGIGLAGIGMSVMHDACHGAYSENETVNEWMGAIYLTMLGGSPFNWKLQHNVLHHMYTNVIHFDEDIKDKLVLKFSPHTPVKSFHRFQWLYAFLFYGILTLYWVTAKDFVNFFTYTTNGVNTNTRSQNIVILSKLILAKIGY
;
A
#
# COMPACT_ATOMS: atom_id res chain seq x y z
N MET A 1 -10.72 13.16 -17.36
CA MET A 1 -9.54 13.21 -18.24
C MET A 1 -8.67 12.01 -17.94
N ILE A 2 -8.53 11.12 -18.91
CA ILE A 2 -7.55 10.02 -18.86
C ILE A 2 -6.18 10.65 -19.11
N VAL A 3 -5.24 10.42 -18.21
CA VAL A 3 -3.86 10.92 -18.35
C VAL A 3 -3.25 10.24 -19.55
N ASN A 4 -2.82 11.04 -20.53
CA ASN A 4 -2.12 10.56 -21.70
C ASN A 4 -0.71 10.12 -21.26
N PRO A 5 -0.35 8.82 -21.34
CA PRO A 5 0.91 8.29 -20.83
C PRO A 5 2.17 8.78 -21.57
N ALA A 6 1.99 9.58 -22.62
CA ALA A 6 3.09 10.17 -23.39
C ALA A 6 3.85 11.31 -22.67
N LYS A 7 3.31 11.90 -21.60
CA LYS A 7 4.01 12.95 -20.84
C LYS A 7 4.56 12.40 -19.52
N LYS A 8 5.66 11.64 -19.59
CA LYS A 8 6.47 11.33 -18.39
C LYS A 8 7.02 12.64 -17.82
N ILE A 9 6.56 13.03 -16.64
CA ILE A 9 7.17 14.15 -15.91
C ILE A 9 8.59 13.74 -15.54
N ARG A 10 9.56 14.61 -15.81
CA ARG A 10 10.94 14.44 -15.35
C ARG A 10 11.28 15.61 -14.46
N PHE A 11 11.74 15.32 -13.25
CA PHE A 11 12.31 16.32 -12.37
C PHE A 11 13.74 16.61 -12.81
N VAL A 12 13.96 17.82 -13.32
CA VAL A 12 15.28 18.26 -13.80
C VAL A 12 15.92 19.12 -12.72
N ASN A 13 17.14 18.75 -12.33
CA ASN A 13 17.96 19.56 -11.44
C ASN A 13 18.54 20.76 -12.20
N LYS A 14 17.74 21.83 -12.32
CA LYS A 14 18.09 23.04 -13.09
C LYS A 14 19.41 23.65 -12.64
N ASP A 15 19.68 23.65 -11.34
CA ASP A 15 20.89 24.26 -10.75
C ASP A 15 22.07 23.28 -10.69
N LYS A 16 21.90 22.05 -11.19
CA LYS A 16 22.88 20.96 -11.10
C LYS A 16 23.45 20.77 -9.68
N ASN A 17 22.64 21.06 -8.66
CA ASN A 17 23.07 20.99 -7.27
C ASN A 17 23.32 19.53 -6.83
N GLN A 18 24.22 19.31 -5.88
CA GLN A 18 24.60 17.96 -5.44
C GLN A 18 23.76 17.46 -4.25
N PHE A 19 22.58 18.05 -4.00
CA PHE A 19 21.82 17.78 -2.77
C PHE A 19 21.49 16.29 -2.62
N PHE A 20 20.83 15.69 -3.62
CA PHE A 20 20.39 14.29 -3.54
C PHE A 20 21.55 13.31 -3.39
N SER A 21 22.61 13.46 -4.19
CA SER A 21 23.79 12.58 -4.12
C SER A 21 24.53 12.73 -2.79
N THR A 22 24.66 13.97 -2.28
CA THR A 22 25.29 14.25 -0.99
C THR A 22 24.47 13.69 0.17
N LEU A 23 23.15 13.87 0.14
CA LEU A 23 22.23 13.32 1.15
C LEU A 23 22.33 11.80 1.19
N LYS A 24 22.20 11.14 0.03
CA LYS A 24 22.31 9.68 -0.07
C LYS A 24 23.65 9.18 0.49
N LYS A 25 24.77 9.82 0.09
CA LYS A 25 26.11 9.46 0.59
C LYS A 25 26.21 9.57 2.11
N ARG A 26 25.66 10.63 2.71
CA ARG A 26 25.69 10.85 4.17
C ARG A 26 24.83 9.83 4.92
N VAL A 27 23.64 9.52 4.40
CA VAL A 27 22.77 8.47 4.97
C VAL A 27 23.47 7.10 4.91
N ASP A 28 24.04 6.75 3.75
CA ASP A 28 24.77 5.49 3.59
C ASP A 28 25.97 5.39 4.54
N ALA A 29 26.72 6.49 4.72
CA ALA A 29 27.83 6.56 5.67
C ALA A 29 27.35 6.38 7.11
N TYR A 30 26.24 7.02 7.50
CA TYR A 30 25.67 6.86 8.85
C TYR A 30 25.37 5.40 9.20
N PHE A 31 24.71 4.65 8.32
CA PHE A 31 24.44 3.22 8.57
C PHE A 31 25.74 2.41 8.72
N LYS A 32 26.73 2.69 7.87
CA LYS A 32 28.03 2.00 7.91
C LYS A 32 28.81 2.31 9.19
N ASP A 33 28.93 3.59 9.54
CA ASP A 33 29.74 4.07 10.67
C ASP A 33 29.14 3.62 12.00
N GLN A 34 27.81 3.59 12.09
CA GLN A 34 27.08 3.08 13.26
C GLN A 34 26.91 1.55 13.26
N LYS A 35 27.43 0.84 12.24
CA LYS A 35 27.26 -0.61 12.05
C LYS A 35 25.79 -1.06 12.10
N LEU A 36 24.90 -0.23 11.56
CA LEU A 36 23.47 -0.49 11.48
C LEU A 36 23.14 -1.14 10.14
N SER A 37 22.22 -2.11 10.17
CA SER A 37 21.59 -2.64 8.96
C SER A 37 20.67 -1.58 8.34
N LYS A 38 20.61 -1.54 7.00
CA LYS A 38 19.59 -0.79 6.25
C LYS A 38 18.25 -1.55 6.15
N TYR A 39 18.27 -2.82 6.51
CA TYR A 39 17.12 -3.71 6.55
C TYR A 39 16.54 -3.77 7.97
N SER A 40 15.67 -4.74 8.21
CA SER A 40 15.04 -4.92 9.51
C SER A 40 16.02 -5.05 10.68
N ASN A 41 15.50 -4.68 11.85
CA ASN A 41 16.11 -4.91 13.15
C ASN A 41 15.12 -5.66 14.05
N THR A 42 15.54 -5.96 15.28
CA THR A 42 14.71 -6.65 16.27
C THR A 42 13.37 -5.95 16.48
N THR A 43 13.33 -4.61 16.47
CA THR A 43 12.08 -3.85 16.62
C THR A 43 11.08 -4.15 15.52
N LEU A 44 11.51 -4.27 14.26
CA LEU A 44 10.59 -4.62 13.16
C LEU A 44 10.08 -6.06 13.32
N ILE A 45 10.94 -7.01 13.71
CA ILE A 45 10.52 -8.40 13.95
C ILE A 45 9.51 -8.48 15.09
N VAL A 46 9.74 -7.76 16.19
CA VAL A 46 8.79 -7.67 17.32
C VAL A 46 7.46 -7.07 16.86
N LYS A 47 7.48 -5.99 16.05
CA LYS A 47 6.27 -5.43 15.45
C LYS A 47 5.52 -6.47 14.61
N THR A 48 6.23 -7.25 13.79
CA THR A 48 5.62 -8.31 13.00
C THR A 48 4.87 -9.30 13.87
N VAL A 49 5.53 -9.84 14.90
CA VAL A 49 4.91 -10.83 15.79
C VAL A 49 3.72 -10.25 16.54
N VAL A 50 3.87 -9.05 17.13
CA VAL A 50 2.83 -8.41 17.93
C VAL A 50 1.61 -8.05 17.08
N LEU A 51 1.80 -7.42 15.92
CA LEU A 51 0.69 -6.99 15.06
C LEU A 51 -0.03 -8.20 14.44
N THR A 52 0.69 -9.25 14.06
CA THR A 52 0.10 -10.51 13.60
C THR A 52 -0.67 -11.20 14.72
N ALA A 53 -0.15 -11.22 15.96
CA ALA A 53 -0.87 -11.77 17.10
C ALA A 53 -2.15 -10.98 17.43
N ILE A 54 -2.10 -9.63 17.37
CA ILE A 54 -3.27 -8.76 17.58
C ILE A 54 -4.38 -9.02 16.54
N TYR A 55 -4.03 -9.51 15.35
CA TYR A 55 -5.02 -9.94 14.37
C TYR A 55 -5.48 -11.39 14.60
N VAL A 56 -4.55 -12.35 14.62
CA VAL A 56 -4.86 -13.79 14.60
C VAL A 56 -5.46 -14.27 15.92
N VAL A 57 -4.96 -13.81 17.07
CA VAL A 57 -5.44 -14.29 18.38
C VAL A 57 -6.91 -13.90 18.60
N PRO A 58 -7.31 -12.62 18.44
CA PRO A 58 -8.72 -12.26 18.53
C PRO A 58 -9.62 -12.98 17.52
N PHE A 59 -9.13 -13.22 16.30
CA PHE A 59 -9.86 -14.00 15.30
C PHE A 59 -10.13 -15.43 15.77
N CYS A 60 -9.12 -16.13 16.28
CA CYS A 60 -9.27 -17.48 16.82
C CYS A 60 -10.21 -17.50 18.05
N LEU A 61 -10.07 -16.54 18.97
CA LEU A 61 -10.95 -16.43 20.14
C LEU A 61 -12.41 -16.21 19.72
N PHE A 62 -12.64 -15.36 18.72
CA PHE A 62 -13.97 -15.12 18.17
C PHE A 62 -14.59 -16.42 17.65
N LEU A 63 -13.85 -17.20 16.85
CA LEU A 63 -14.33 -18.47 16.28
C LEU A 63 -14.58 -19.55 17.34
N LEU A 64 -13.70 -19.67 18.33
CA LEU A 64 -13.75 -20.74 19.32
C LEU A 64 -14.77 -20.48 20.44
N LEU A 65 -14.91 -19.22 20.87
CA LEU A 65 -15.68 -18.88 22.06
C LEU A 65 -17.06 -18.29 21.76
N GLN A 66 -17.29 -17.82 20.52
CA GLN A 66 -18.55 -17.17 20.09
C GLN A 66 -19.08 -16.17 21.14
N PRO A 67 -18.26 -15.18 21.53
CA PRO A 67 -18.55 -14.37 22.72
C PRO A 67 -19.71 -13.39 22.46
N PRO A 68 -20.36 -12.87 23.53
CA PRO A 68 -21.44 -11.90 23.42
C PRO A 68 -21.06 -10.67 22.60
N PHE A 69 -22.06 -9.98 22.07
CA PHE A 69 -21.89 -8.87 21.13
C PHE A 69 -20.83 -7.84 21.55
N ALA A 70 -20.84 -7.39 22.81
CA ALA A 70 -19.88 -6.38 23.28
C ALA A 70 -18.41 -6.86 23.18
N VAL A 71 -18.13 -8.10 23.60
CA VAL A 71 -16.79 -8.69 23.52
C VAL A 71 -16.40 -8.93 22.05
N SER A 72 -17.35 -9.41 21.25
CA SER A 72 -17.18 -9.57 19.80
C SER A 72 -16.76 -8.25 19.13
N MET A 73 -17.39 -7.13 19.47
CA MET A 73 -17.02 -5.80 18.96
C MET A 73 -15.62 -5.36 19.39
N MET A 74 -15.22 -5.67 20.64
CA MET A 74 -13.85 -5.38 21.11
C MET A 74 -12.80 -6.18 20.36
N LEU A 75 -13.04 -7.49 20.16
CA LEU A 75 -12.14 -8.35 19.37
C LEU A 75 -12.03 -7.85 17.93
N TRP A 76 -13.15 -7.44 17.32
CA TRP A 76 -13.17 -6.82 15.99
C TRP A 76 -12.34 -5.53 15.90
N ALA A 77 -12.47 -4.64 16.88
CA ALA A 77 -11.67 -3.42 16.94
C ALA A 77 -10.16 -3.72 17.05
N LEU A 78 -9.79 -4.69 17.89
CA LEU A 78 -8.40 -5.15 18.02
C LEU A 78 -7.86 -5.72 16.71
N MET A 79 -8.64 -6.58 16.03
CA MET A 79 -8.26 -7.09 14.71
C MET A 79 -8.05 -5.96 13.71
N GLY A 80 -8.90 -4.93 13.71
CA GLY A 80 -8.76 -3.75 12.87
C GLY A 80 -7.44 -2.99 13.10
N ILE A 81 -7.04 -2.82 14.37
CA ILE A 81 -5.75 -2.22 14.75
C ILE A 81 -4.59 -3.09 14.25
N GLY A 82 -4.66 -4.40 14.48
CA GLY A 82 -3.64 -5.35 14.01
C GLY A 82 -3.47 -5.29 12.49
N LEU A 83 -4.57 -5.38 11.75
CA LEU A 83 -4.57 -5.37 10.29
C LEU A 83 -4.05 -4.04 9.71
N ALA A 84 -4.46 -2.90 10.28
CA ALA A 84 -3.94 -1.60 9.90
C ALA A 84 -2.43 -1.49 10.16
N GLY A 85 -1.96 -1.94 11.32
CA GLY A 85 -0.54 -1.94 11.66
C GLY A 85 0.30 -2.86 10.77
N ILE A 86 -0.20 -4.07 10.45
CA ILE A 86 0.42 -4.98 9.50
C ILE A 86 0.59 -4.28 8.13
N GLY A 87 -0.49 -3.66 7.64
CA GLY A 87 -0.48 -2.95 6.35
C GLY A 87 0.51 -1.79 6.31
N MET A 88 0.53 -0.96 7.34
CA MET A 88 1.34 0.26 7.40
C MET A 88 2.79 0.06 7.84
N SER A 89 3.15 -1.14 8.33
CA SER A 89 4.51 -1.45 8.76
C SER A 89 5.04 -2.67 8.02
N VAL A 90 4.68 -3.88 8.46
CA VAL A 90 5.29 -5.13 7.99
C VAL A 90 5.16 -5.31 6.47
N MET A 91 3.94 -5.17 5.97
CA MET A 91 3.65 -5.28 4.54
C MET A 91 4.34 -4.16 3.76
N HIS A 92 4.20 -2.92 4.21
CA HIS A 92 4.75 -1.73 3.54
C HIS A 92 6.27 -1.85 3.37
N ASP A 93 7.00 -2.12 4.46
CA ASP A 93 8.45 -2.26 4.47
C ASP A 93 8.91 -3.44 3.58
N ALA A 94 8.17 -4.56 3.59
CA ALA A 94 8.45 -5.69 2.72
C ALA A 94 8.21 -5.38 1.23
N CYS A 95 7.14 -4.65 0.91
CA CYS A 95 6.85 -4.21 -0.46
C CYS A 95 7.85 -3.16 -0.97
N HIS A 96 8.55 -2.46 -0.08
CA HIS A 96 9.71 -1.61 -0.39
C HIS A 96 11.05 -2.34 -0.44
N GLY A 97 11.10 -3.63 -0.07
CA GLY A 97 12.34 -4.41 -0.02
C GLY A 97 13.22 -4.13 1.20
N ALA A 98 12.69 -3.45 2.23
CA ALA A 98 13.43 -3.07 3.43
C ALA A 98 13.28 -4.08 4.59
N TYR A 99 12.34 -5.03 4.50
CA TYR A 99 12.09 -6.00 5.57
C TYR A 99 13.24 -7.00 5.75
N SER A 100 13.96 -7.36 4.69
CA SER A 100 15.05 -8.33 4.74
C SER A 100 16.09 -8.01 3.67
N GLU A 101 17.34 -8.43 3.87
CA GLU A 101 18.36 -8.41 2.81
C GLU A 101 18.03 -9.42 1.69
N ASN A 102 17.35 -10.52 2.04
CA ASN A 102 16.89 -11.51 1.08
C ASN A 102 15.60 -11.04 0.39
N GLU A 103 15.67 -10.78 -0.91
CA GLU A 103 14.54 -10.32 -1.73
C GLU A 103 13.35 -11.28 -1.70
N THR A 104 13.58 -12.60 -1.70
CA THR A 104 12.51 -13.61 -1.62
C THR A 104 11.73 -13.49 -0.31
N VAL A 105 12.39 -13.17 0.81
CA VAL A 105 11.69 -12.93 2.08
C VAL A 105 10.79 -11.69 1.98
N ASN A 106 11.26 -10.61 1.36
CA ASN A 106 10.43 -9.42 1.12
C ASN A 106 9.22 -9.72 0.24
N GLU A 107 9.42 -10.49 -0.83
CA GLU A 107 8.35 -10.89 -1.73
C GLU A 107 7.28 -11.71 -0.99
N TRP A 108 7.68 -12.71 -0.21
CA TRP A 108 6.74 -13.51 0.57
C TRP A 108 6.01 -12.70 1.63
N MET A 109 6.73 -11.90 2.42
CA MET A 109 6.11 -11.11 3.49
C MET A 109 5.15 -10.07 2.92
N GLY A 110 5.55 -9.36 1.87
CA GLY A 110 4.67 -8.41 1.18
C GLY A 110 3.46 -9.09 0.56
N ALA A 111 3.64 -10.25 -0.08
CA ALA A 111 2.56 -11.00 -0.70
C ALA A 111 1.56 -11.55 0.33
N ILE A 112 2.04 -12.24 1.37
CA ILE A 112 1.18 -12.84 2.40
C ILE A 112 0.35 -11.77 3.08
N TYR A 113 1.00 -10.74 3.63
CA TYR A 113 0.27 -9.73 4.40
C TYR A 113 -0.64 -8.88 3.52
N LEU A 114 -0.23 -8.51 2.32
CA LEU A 114 -1.16 -7.77 1.46
C LEU A 114 -2.33 -8.63 0.97
N THR A 115 -2.11 -9.93 0.76
CA THR A 115 -3.22 -10.86 0.46
C THR A 115 -4.16 -10.97 1.66
N MET A 116 -3.66 -10.97 2.90
CA MET A 116 -4.52 -10.89 4.10
C MET A 116 -5.35 -9.60 4.15
N LEU A 117 -4.82 -8.49 3.64
CA LEU A 117 -5.56 -7.23 3.46
C LEU A 117 -6.50 -7.25 2.24
N GLY A 118 -6.52 -8.36 1.48
CA GLY A 118 -7.33 -8.53 0.28
C GLY A 118 -6.81 -7.79 -0.94
N GLY A 119 -5.54 -7.35 -0.97
CA GLY A 119 -4.95 -6.58 -2.07
C GLY A 119 -3.96 -7.36 -2.94
N SER A 120 -3.58 -6.77 -4.08
CA SER A 120 -2.55 -7.33 -4.97
C SER A 120 -1.15 -6.70 -4.74
N PRO A 121 -0.11 -7.47 -4.37
CA PRO A 121 1.26 -6.95 -4.19
C PRO A 121 1.84 -6.37 -5.46
N PHE A 122 1.44 -6.90 -6.61
CA PHE A 122 1.85 -6.37 -7.89
C PHE A 122 1.28 -4.96 -8.12
N ASN A 123 -0.04 -4.79 -7.99
CA ASN A 123 -0.67 -3.49 -8.20
C ASN A 123 -0.23 -2.48 -7.15
N TRP A 124 -0.07 -2.91 -5.90
CA TRP A 124 0.37 -2.03 -4.83
C TRP A 124 1.77 -1.46 -5.11
N LYS A 125 2.72 -2.29 -5.59
CA LYS A 125 4.06 -1.80 -5.98
C LYS A 125 3.99 -0.81 -7.15
N LEU A 126 3.13 -1.04 -8.14
CA LEU A 126 2.93 -0.07 -9.23
C LEU A 126 2.32 1.24 -8.72
N GLN A 127 1.25 1.17 -7.94
CA GLN A 127 0.58 2.35 -7.40
C GLN A 127 1.50 3.13 -6.46
N HIS A 128 2.07 2.45 -5.47
CA HIS A 128 2.81 3.10 -4.40
C HIS A 128 4.26 3.42 -4.79
N ASN A 129 5.03 2.45 -5.30
CA ASN A 129 6.46 2.66 -5.55
C ASN A 129 6.69 3.42 -6.87
N VAL A 130 5.87 3.16 -7.90
CA VAL A 130 6.05 3.81 -9.21
C VAL A 130 5.26 5.11 -9.31
N LEU A 131 3.96 5.13 -8.96
CA LEU A 131 3.15 6.33 -9.14
C LEU A 131 3.28 7.31 -7.96
N HIS A 132 3.18 6.83 -6.72
CA HIS A 132 3.24 7.69 -5.56
C HIS A 132 4.66 8.16 -5.21
N HIS A 133 5.66 7.28 -5.09
CA HIS A 133 7.02 7.70 -4.70
C HIS A 133 7.78 8.48 -5.78
N MET A 134 7.48 8.26 -7.07
CA MET A 134 8.10 9.05 -8.14
C MET A 134 7.41 10.40 -8.37
N TYR A 135 6.10 10.49 -8.13
CA TYR A 135 5.29 11.67 -8.43
C TYR A 135 4.48 12.14 -7.23
N THR A 136 5.03 12.05 -6.02
CA THR A 136 4.32 12.31 -4.77
C THR A 136 3.62 13.67 -4.80
N ASN A 137 2.32 13.67 -4.50
CA ASN A 137 1.47 14.87 -4.51
C ASN A 137 1.37 15.60 -5.87
N VAL A 138 1.83 15.01 -6.97
CA VAL A 138 1.64 15.57 -8.32
C VAL A 138 0.26 15.16 -8.82
N ILE A 139 -0.63 16.14 -8.92
CA ILE A 139 -2.00 15.93 -9.41
C ILE A 139 -2.00 15.20 -10.75
N HIS A 140 -2.92 14.24 -10.88
CA HIS A 140 -3.09 13.33 -12.02
C HIS A 140 -2.05 12.21 -12.16
N PHE A 141 -0.90 12.28 -11.48
CA PHE A 141 0.11 11.22 -11.52
C PHE A 141 0.05 10.34 -10.27
N ASP A 142 -0.14 10.96 -9.10
CA ASP A 142 -0.30 10.27 -7.84
C ASP A 142 -1.76 9.87 -7.61
N GLU A 143 -2.03 8.56 -7.65
CA GLU A 143 -3.37 8.01 -7.43
C GLU A 143 -3.82 8.03 -5.97
N ASP A 144 -2.90 8.23 -5.03
CA ASP A 144 -3.21 8.26 -3.60
C ASP A 144 -3.93 9.57 -3.22
N ILE A 145 -3.67 10.66 -3.96
CA ILE A 145 -4.38 11.95 -3.82
C ILE A 145 -5.45 12.19 -4.88
N LYS A 146 -5.77 11.18 -5.69
CA LYS A 146 -6.84 11.27 -6.68
C LYS A 146 -8.20 11.20 -5.98
N ASP A 147 -9.01 12.24 -6.18
CA ASP A 147 -10.39 12.30 -5.69
C ASP A 147 -11.19 11.05 -6.09
N LYS A 148 -11.97 10.50 -5.15
CA LYS A 148 -12.75 9.26 -5.32
C LYS A 148 -14.16 9.48 -4.81
N LEU A 149 -15.16 9.14 -5.62
CA LEU A 149 -16.58 9.32 -5.28
C LEU A 149 -16.88 10.78 -4.88
N VAL A 150 -17.22 11.00 -3.61
CA VAL A 150 -17.50 12.32 -2.98
C VAL A 150 -16.32 12.85 -2.16
N LEU A 151 -15.18 12.14 -2.15
CA LEU A 151 -14.00 12.47 -1.37
C LEU A 151 -13.01 13.25 -2.22
N LYS A 152 -12.63 14.42 -1.72
CA LYS A 152 -11.55 15.26 -2.24
C LYS A 152 -10.27 15.04 -1.46
N PHE A 153 -9.18 14.76 -2.16
CA PHE A 153 -7.87 14.47 -1.57
C PHE A 153 -6.76 15.40 -2.06
N SER A 154 -6.93 16.04 -3.22
CA SER A 154 -5.95 17.03 -3.70
C SER A 154 -6.44 18.45 -3.43
N PRO A 155 -5.60 19.39 -2.97
CA PRO A 155 -5.96 20.81 -2.92
C PRO A 155 -6.19 21.40 -4.32
N HIS A 156 -5.62 20.80 -5.37
CA HIS A 156 -5.62 21.30 -6.74
C HIS A 156 -6.83 20.87 -7.59
N THR A 157 -7.78 20.13 -7.01
CA THR A 157 -9.06 19.78 -7.68
C THR A 157 -10.20 20.72 -7.25
N PRO A 158 -11.28 20.84 -8.03
CA PRO A 158 -12.42 21.70 -7.68
C PRO A 158 -13.08 21.33 -6.34
N VAL A 159 -13.45 22.33 -5.55
CA VAL A 159 -14.19 22.15 -4.30
C VAL A 159 -15.69 22.19 -4.59
N LYS A 160 -16.45 21.26 -4.00
CA LYS A 160 -17.91 21.24 -4.03
C LYS A 160 -18.45 21.57 -2.64
N SER A 161 -19.65 22.12 -2.57
CA SER A 161 -20.28 22.61 -1.32
C SER A 161 -20.38 21.54 -0.23
N PHE A 162 -20.60 20.28 -0.61
CA PHE A 162 -20.69 19.17 0.34
C PHE A 162 -19.34 18.77 0.96
N HIS A 163 -18.19 19.13 0.37
CA HIS A 163 -16.86 18.81 0.94
C HIS A 163 -16.65 19.44 2.32
N ARG A 164 -17.41 20.48 2.69
CA ARG A 164 -17.40 21.05 4.06
C ARG A 164 -17.80 20.03 5.14
N PHE A 165 -18.52 18.98 4.76
CA PHE A 165 -18.95 17.89 5.63
C PHE A 165 -18.14 16.60 5.41
N GLN A 166 -17.03 16.67 4.65
CA GLN A 166 -16.23 15.48 4.34
C GLN A 166 -15.70 14.78 5.57
N TRP A 167 -15.37 15.51 6.64
CA TRP A 167 -14.96 14.92 7.92
C TRP A 167 -16.01 13.96 8.51
N LEU A 168 -17.29 14.17 8.21
CA LEU A 168 -18.38 13.30 8.68
C LEU A 168 -18.55 12.07 7.79
N TYR A 169 -18.69 12.25 6.49
CA TYR A 169 -18.95 11.13 5.57
C TYR A 169 -17.69 10.34 5.18
N ALA A 170 -16.49 10.90 5.35
CA ALA A 170 -15.24 10.20 5.05
C ALA A 170 -15.12 8.90 5.86
N PHE A 171 -15.53 8.90 7.12
CA PHE A 171 -15.51 7.70 7.95
C PHE A 171 -16.29 6.54 7.31
N LEU A 172 -17.52 6.82 6.85
CA LEU A 172 -18.36 5.83 6.17
C LEU A 172 -17.74 5.36 4.85
N PHE A 173 -17.37 6.30 3.97
CA PHE A 173 -16.87 5.96 2.64
C PHE A 173 -15.50 5.26 2.69
N TYR A 174 -14.64 5.56 3.68
CA TYR A 174 -13.39 4.83 3.89
C TYR A 174 -13.63 3.35 4.23
N GLY A 175 -14.64 3.04 5.03
CA GLY A 175 -15.03 1.64 5.30
C GLY A 175 -15.46 0.90 4.03
N ILE A 176 -16.17 1.58 3.12
CA ILE A 176 -16.60 1.02 1.83
C ILE A 176 -15.42 0.85 0.86
N LEU A 177 -14.40 1.71 0.92
CA LEU A 177 -13.24 1.62 0.05
C LEU A 177 -12.47 0.30 0.21
N THR A 178 -12.45 -0.30 1.40
CA THR A 178 -11.86 -1.63 1.61
C THR A 178 -12.61 -2.70 0.84
N LEU A 179 -13.95 -2.67 0.85
CA LEU A 179 -14.76 -3.60 0.07
C LEU A 179 -14.52 -3.44 -1.44
N TYR A 180 -14.43 -2.20 -1.92
CA TYR A 180 -14.05 -1.93 -3.30
C TYR A 180 -12.65 -2.46 -3.62
N TRP A 181 -11.70 -2.34 -2.69
CA TRP A 181 -10.34 -2.85 -2.88
C TRP A 181 -10.32 -4.37 -3.02
N VAL A 182 -10.93 -5.07 -2.07
CA VAL A 182 -10.97 -6.53 -2.04
C VAL A 182 -11.67 -7.08 -3.29
N THR A 183 -12.75 -6.45 -3.74
CA THR A 183 -13.58 -7.02 -4.82
C THR A 183 -13.17 -6.60 -6.24
N ALA A 184 -12.90 -5.32 -6.48
CA ALA A 184 -12.86 -4.77 -7.84
C ALA A 184 -11.60 -3.97 -8.16
N LYS A 185 -11.07 -3.18 -7.21
CA LYS A 185 -9.98 -2.21 -7.46
C LYS A 185 -8.77 -2.88 -8.09
N ASP A 186 -8.37 -4.06 -7.64
CA ASP A 186 -7.18 -4.72 -8.18
C ASP A 186 -7.33 -5.12 -9.65
N PHE A 187 -8.52 -5.53 -10.08
CA PHE A 187 -8.76 -5.79 -11.49
C PHE A 187 -8.75 -4.49 -12.29
N VAL A 188 -9.43 -3.46 -11.81
CA VAL A 188 -9.45 -2.13 -12.44
C VAL A 188 -8.04 -1.57 -12.60
N ASN A 189 -7.23 -1.62 -11.53
CA ASN A 189 -5.86 -1.15 -11.53
C ASN A 189 -4.99 -1.99 -12.47
N PHE A 190 -5.10 -3.31 -12.44
CA PHE A 190 -4.31 -4.19 -13.32
C PHE A 190 -4.52 -3.85 -14.80
N PHE A 191 -5.78 -3.73 -15.24
CA PHE A 191 -6.08 -3.36 -16.63
C PHE A 191 -5.68 -1.91 -16.93
N THR A 192 -5.98 -0.97 -16.04
CA THR A 192 -5.61 0.45 -16.21
C THR A 192 -4.11 0.60 -16.38
N TYR A 193 -3.31 -0.03 -15.52
CA TYR A 193 -1.85 0.04 -15.55
C TYR A 193 -1.25 -0.65 -16.78
N THR A 194 -1.90 -1.71 -17.26
CA THR A 194 -1.51 -2.39 -18.50
C THR A 194 -1.80 -1.53 -19.72
N THR A 195 -2.97 -0.89 -19.77
CA THR A 195 -3.37 -0.03 -20.91
C THR A 195 -2.62 1.30 -20.94
N ASN A 196 -2.33 1.91 -19.79
CA ASN A 196 -1.64 3.20 -19.72
C ASN A 196 -0.11 3.07 -19.69
N GLY A 197 0.45 1.86 -19.75
CA GLY A 197 1.89 1.63 -19.82
C GLY A 197 2.67 1.86 -18.52
N VAL A 198 1.99 2.00 -17.37
CA VAL A 198 2.63 1.95 -16.04
C VAL A 198 3.17 0.55 -15.78
N ASN A 199 2.40 -0.47 -16.15
CA ASN A 199 2.85 -1.85 -16.21
C ASN A 199 3.61 -2.08 -17.53
N THR A 200 4.91 -2.34 -17.44
CA THR A 200 5.78 -2.57 -18.61
C THR A 200 5.97 -4.05 -18.94
N ASN A 201 5.26 -4.96 -18.25
CA ASN A 201 5.39 -6.40 -18.46
C ASN A 201 4.86 -6.84 -19.82
N THR A 202 5.40 -7.95 -20.32
CA THR A 202 4.93 -8.59 -21.55
C THR A 202 3.55 -9.20 -21.36
N ARG A 203 2.88 -9.53 -22.47
CA ARG A 203 1.57 -10.20 -22.44
C ARG A 203 1.61 -11.53 -21.67
N SER A 204 2.67 -12.34 -21.85
CA SER A 204 2.81 -13.62 -21.15
C SER A 204 2.97 -13.45 -19.65
N GLN A 205 3.79 -12.48 -19.21
CA GLN A 205 3.92 -12.14 -17.79
C GLN A 205 2.60 -11.65 -17.20
N ASN A 206 1.86 -10.81 -17.93
CA ASN A 206 0.56 -10.30 -17.50
C ASN A 206 -0.50 -11.39 -17.37
N ILE A 207 -0.47 -12.42 -18.23
CA ILE A 207 -1.36 -13.59 -18.06
C ILE A 207 -1.07 -14.28 -16.72
N VAL A 208 0.20 -14.54 -16.41
CA VAL A 208 0.58 -15.17 -15.13
C VAL A 208 0.16 -14.32 -13.93
N ILE A 209 0.38 -13.00 -13.99
CA ILE A 209 0.01 -12.07 -12.91
C ILE A 209 -1.51 -12.03 -12.73
N LEU A 210 -2.27 -11.94 -13.82
CA LEU A 210 -3.73 -11.93 -13.77
C LEU A 210 -4.28 -13.25 -13.23
N SER A 211 -3.72 -14.39 -13.63
CA SER A 211 -4.09 -15.70 -13.07
C SER A 211 -3.83 -15.77 -11.57
N LYS A 212 -2.65 -15.31 -11.10
CA LYS A 212 -2.34 -15.23 -9.67
C LYS A 212 -3.33 -14.32 -8.94
N LEU A 213 -3.68 -13.17 -9.52
CA LEU A 213 -4.67 -12.25 -8.96
C LEU A 213 -6.04 -12.93 -8.83
N ILE A 214 -6.53 -13.58 -9.89
CA ILE A 214 -7.82 -14.28 -9.87
C ILE A 214 -7.82 -15.36 -8.79
N LEU A 215 -6.78 -16.21 -8.74
CA LEU A 215 -6.67 -17.27 -7.74
C LEU A 215 -6.63 -16.70 -6.31
N ALA A 216 -5.86 -15.63 -6.08
CA ALA A 216 -5.81 -14.98 -4.78
C ALA A 216 -7.17 -14.41 -4.36
N LYS A 217 -7.95 -13.86 -5.30
CA LYS A 217 -9.29 -13.31 -5.03
C LYS A 217 -10.36 -14.39 -4.81
N ILE A 218 -10.22 -15.57 -5.42
CA ILE A 218 -11.11 -16.72 -5.17
C ILE A 218 -10.81 -17.36 -3.81
N GLY A 219 -9.54 -17.40 -3.41
CA GLY A 219 -9.12 -18.00 -2.14
C GLY A 219 -9.26 -17.09 -0.92
N TYR A 220 -9.55 -15.80 -1.11
CA TYR A 220 -9.79 -14.80 -0.06
C TYR A 220 -11.24 -14.82 0.40
#